data_AF-A0A961X2U7-F1
#
_entry.id   AF-A0A961X2U7-F1
#
_cell.length_a   1.000
_cell.length_b   1.000
_cell.length_c   1.000
_cell.angle_alpha   90.00
_cell.angle_beta   90.00
_cell.angle_gamma   90.00
#
_symmetry.space_group_name_H-M   'P 1'
#
loop_
_entity.id
_entity.type
_entity.pdbx_description
1 polymer ?
#
loop_
_entity_poly.entity_id
_entity_poly.type
_entity_poly.pdbx_seq_one_letter_code
_entity_poly.pdbx_strand_id
1 'polypeptide(L)'
;MRPDMRLDDSVPAFTLVCPGYRGVRGHAGASRAEGNLTFTIGSDVVAEIDYSDLLESWNAADELSWPEVEKMTEAAASHLSELMELGLASGDITEAVTDAAVVLLLAMKSHGITDPKRIPPCTVMWNGLDGKERVFFGA
;
A
#
# COMPACT_ATOMS: atom_id res chain seq x y z
N MET A 1 14.93 22.88 27.51
CA MET A 1 15.71 22.41 26.35
C MET A 1 15.43 20.92 26.20
N ARG A 2 14.52 20.53 25.30
CA ARG A 2 14.26 19.13 24.96
C ARG A 2 14.77 18.91 23.53
N PRO A 3 15.64 17.94 23.27
CA PRO A 3 15.94 17.51 21.92
C PRO A 3 15.02 16.31 21.63
N ASP A 4 13.81 16.56 21.14
CA ASP A 4 12.90 15.49 20.71
C ASP A 4 12.58 15.66 19.22
N MET A 5 12.66 14.55 18.51
CA MET A 5 12.35 14.36 17.09
C MET A 5 13.27 15.07 16.08
N ARG A 6 14.45 14.49 15.88
CA ARG A 6 14.95 14.36 14.51
C ARG A 6 14.15 13.22 13.87
N LEU A 7 13.08 13.58 13.14
CA LEU A 7 12.73 12.81 11.95
C LEU A 7 14.03 12.68 11.16
N ASP A 8 14.43 11.47 10.79
CA ASP A 8 15.42 11.30 9.73
C ASP A 8 15.02 12.22 8.58
N ASP A 9 15.89 13.15 8.18
CA ASP A 9 15.72 14.06 7.05
C ASP A 9 15.73 13.32 5.69
N SER A 10 15.45 12.01 5.68
CA SER A 10 15.29 11.24 4.45
C SER A 10 13.94 11.61 3.83
N VAL A 11 13.97 12.38 2.75
CA VAL A 11 12.80 12.62 1.90
C VAL A 11 12.27 11.25 1.45
N PRO A 12 11.00 10.89 1.72
CA PRO A 12 10.45 9.62 1.30
C PRO A 12 10.47 9.54 -0.23
N ALA A 13 10.84 8.38 -0.78
CA ALA A 13 10.83 8.17 -2.22
C ALA A 13 9.38 8.24 -2.76
N PHE A 14 8.45 7.66 -2.00
CA PHE A 14 7.02 7.81 -2.21
C PHE A 14 6.23 7.59 -0.91
N THR A 15 4.96 7.96 -0.94
CA THR A 15 4.02 7.71 0.15
C THR A 15 2.73 7.14 -0.42
N LEU A 16 2.24 6.07 0.20
CA LEU A 16 0.93 5.48 -0.07
C LEU A 16 -0.03 5.83 1.05
N VAL A 17 -1.20 6.35 0.72
CA VAL A 17 -2.24 6.65 1.73
C VAL A 17 -3.47 5.81 1.44
N CYS A 18 -3.82 4.94 2.39
CA CYS A 18 -5.00 4.11 2.34
C CYS A 18 -5.99 4.57 3.42
N PRO A 19 -7.23 4.97 3.08
CA PRO A 19 -8.26 5.29 4.05
C PRO A 19 -8.90 4.04 4.69
N GLY A 20 -8.35 2.85 4.44
CA GLY A 20 -8.87 1.56 4.87
C GLY A 20 -9.90 0.97 3.91
N TYR A 21 -10.15 -0.32 4.08
CA TYR A 21 -11.14 -1.05 3.26
C TYR A 21 -12.55 -0.50 3.50
N ARG A 22 -13.24 -0.13 2.42
CA ARG A 22 -14.62 0.38 2.48
C ARG A 22 -15.60 -0.68 2.02
N GLY A 23 -16.24 -1.35 2.98
CA GLY A 23 -17.38 -2.21 2.68
C GLY A 23 -18.59 -1.42 2.20
N VAL A 24 -19.32 -1.94 1.20
CA VAL A 24 -20.61 -1.37 0.82
C VAL A 24 -21.62 -1.64 1.95
N ARG A 25 -22.21 -0.59 2.50
CA ARG A 25 -23.31 -0.73 3.47
C ARG A 25 -24.56 -1.24 2.75
N GLY A 26 -24.75 -2.56 2.74
CA GLY A 26 -25.97 -3.18 2.25
C GLY A 26 -27.20 -2.66 2.99
N HIS A 27 -28.23 -2.29 2.24
CA HIS A 27 -29.56 -1.97 2.80
C HIS A 27 -30.34 -3.29 2.94
N ALA A 28 -31.23 -3.39 3.94
CA ALA A 28 -31.98 -4.63 4.17
C ALA A 28 -32.75 -5.07 2.90
N GLY A 29 -32.32 -6.19 2.29
CA GLY A 29 -32.93 -6.78 1.10
C GLY A 29 -32.11 -6.70 -0.20
N ALA A 30 -30.99 -5.97 -0.22
CA ALA A 30 -30.07 -5.98 -1.37
C ALA A 30 -28.97 -7.04 -1.19
N SER A 31 -28.57 -7.70 -2.28
CA SER A 31 -27.37 -8.55 -2.31
C SER A 31 -26.18 -7.73 -1.77
N ARG A 32 -25.35 -8.32 -0.91
CA ARG A 32 -24.15 -7.65 -0.38
C ARG A 32 -23.22 -7.37 -1.55
N ALA A 33 -23.23 -6.15 -2.07
CA ALA A 33 -22.16 -5.69 -2.93
C ALA A 33 -20.86 -5.68 -2.10
N GLU A 34 -19.79 -6.21 -2.68
CA GLU A 34 -18.48 -6.22 -2.02
C GLU A 34 -17.83 -4.84 -2.13
N GLY A 35 -16.95 -4.54 -1.19
CA GLY A 35 -16.31 -3.22 -1.06
C GLY A 35 -15.12 -3.07 -1.98
N ASN A 36 -14.41 -1.94 -1.82
CA ASN A 36 -13.17 -1.67 -2.52
C ASN A 36 -12.08 -1.22 -1.52
N LEU A 37 -10.83 -1.44 -1.91
CA LEU A 37 -9.67 -0.84 -1.26
C LEU A 37 -9.17 0.29 -2.16
N THR A 38 -9.37 1.53 -1.72
CA THR A 38 -8.80 2.70 -2.39
C THR A 38 -7.48 3.05 -1.73
N PHE A 39 -6.51 3.56 -2.48
CA PHE A 39 -5.33 4.20 -1.93
C PHE A 39 -4.80 5.27 -2.90
N THR A 40 -3.93 6.14 -2.40
CA THR A 40 -3.26 7.15 -3.24
C THR A 40 -1.76 6.92 -3.28
N ILE A 41 -1.14 7.25 -4.41
CA ILE A 41 0.32 7.29 -4.58
C ILE A 41 0.71 8.76 -4.67
N GLY A 42 1.42 9.25 -3.64
CA GLY A 42 1.67 10.68 -3.50
C GLY A 42 0.38 11.50 -3.49
N SER A 43 0.38 12.64 -4.19
CA SER A 43 -0.79 13.51 -4.39
C SER A 43 -1.55 13.27 -5.69
N ASP A 44 -1.02 12.41 -6.59
CA ASP A 44 -1.32 12.52 -8.01
C ASP A 44 -2.15 11.36 -8.56
N VAL A 45 -2.08 10.18 -7.93
CA VAL A 45 -2.78 8.98 -8.39
C VAL A 45 -3.68 8.45 -7.30
N VAL A 46 -4.93 8.15 -7.68
CA VAL A 46 -5.89 7.41 -6.88
C VAL A 46 -6.11 6.07 -7.54
N ALA A 47 -5.85 5.00 -6.82
CA ALA A 47 -6.03 3.62 -7.25
C ALA A 47 -7.14 2.96 -6.45
N GLU A 48 -7.83 2.01 -7.09
CA GLU A 48 -8.88 1.22 -6.50
C GLU A 48 -8.66 -0.25 -6.85
N ILE A 49 -8.70 -1.12 -5.84
CA ILE A 49 -8.70 -2.57 -5.99
C ILE A 49 -10.09 -3.05 -5.61
N ASP A 50 -10.75 -3.76 -6.52
CA ASP A 50 -12.01 -4.41 -6.20
C ASP A 50 -11.78 -5.58 -5.23
N TYR A 51 -12.85 -6.05 -4.58
CA TYR A 51 -12.68 -7.07 -3.56
C TYR A 51 -12.23 -8.44 -4.12
N SER A 52 -12.62 -8.79 -5.35
CA SER A 52 -12.20 -10.05 -5.99
C SER A 52 -10.69 -10.06 -6.21
N ASP A 53 -10.17 -9.00 -6.83
CA ASP A 53 -8.75 -8.83 -7.13
C ASP A 53 -7.93 -8.69 -5.83
N LEU A 54 -8.48 -7.98 -4.85
CA LEU A 54 -7.89 -7.86 -3.52
C LEU A 54 -7.77 -9.23 -2.86
N LEU A 55 -8.82 -10.04 -2.89
CA LEU A 55 -8.83 -11.37 -2.27
C LEU A 55 -7.86 -12.31 -2.99
N GLU A 56 -7.82 -12.28 -4.32
CA GLU A 56 -6.85 -13.05 -5.12
C GLU A 56 -5.41 -12.68 -4.75
N SER A 57 -5.10 -11.38 -4.79
CA SER A 57 -3.77 -10.85 -4.45
C SER A 57 -3.38 -11.18 -3.01
N TRP A 58 -4.33 -11.12 -2.08
CA TRP A 58 -4.09 -11.44 -0.67
C TRP A 58 -3.79 -12.92 -0.44
N ASN A 59 -4.51 -13.82 -1.12
CA ASN A 59 -4.26 -15.25 -1.03
C ASN A 59 -2.92 -15.62 -1.65
N ALA A 60 -2.58 -15.04 -2.81
CA ALA A 60 -1.26 -15.21 -3.42
C ALA A 60 -0.15 -14.71 -2.50
N ALA A 61 -0.36 -13.58 -1.83
CA ALA A 61 0.57 -13.07 -0.84
C ALA A 61 0.67 -14.00 0.38
N ASP A 62 -0.39 -14.70 0.79
CA ASP A 62 -0.39 -15.60 1.96
C ASP A 62 0.58 -16.77 1.80
N GLU A 63 0.74 -17.28 0.57
CA GLU A 63 1.66 -18.36 0.22
C GLU A 63 3.15 -17.98 0.32
N LEU A 64 3.47 -16.68 0.38
CA LEU A 64 4.84 -16.18 0.47
C LEU A 64 5.41 -16.36 1.88
N SER A 65 6.65 -16.84 1.95
CA SER A 65 7.46 -16.83 3.15
C SER A 65 7.95 -15.41 3.51
N TRP A 66 8.32 -15.18 4.76
CA TRP A 66 8.79 -13.87 5.22
C TRP A 66 9.95 -13.27 4.39
N PRO A 67 10.98 -14.03 4.01
CA PRO A 67 12.05 -13.50 3.14
C PRO A 67 11.56 -13.15 1.74
N GLU A 68 10.57 -13.86 1.21
CA GLU A 68 9.96 -13.56 -0.09
C GLU A 68 9.14 -12.29 -0.04
N VAL A 69 8.39 -12.08 1.06
CA VAL A 69 7.67 -10.83 1.31
C VAL A 69 8.63 -9.64 1.33
N GLU A 70 9.73 -9.72 2.07
CA GLU A 70 10.72 -8.62 2.14
C GLU A 70 11.32 -8.32 0.75
N LYS A 71 11.76 -9.36 0.04
CA LYS A 71 12.34 -9.23 -1.31
C LYS A 71 11.35 -8.66 -2.32
N MET A 72 10.09 -9.10 -2.30
CA MET A 72 9.07 -8.62 -3.23
C MET A 72 8.67 -7.18 -2.92
N THR A 73 8.54 -6.83 -1.64
CA THR A 73 8.28 -5.44 -1.22
C THR A 73 9.42 -4.53 -1.68
N GLU A 74 10.68 -4.92 -1.48
CA GLU A 74 11.85 -4.13 -1.91
C GLU A 74 11.90 -3.97 -3.43
N ALA A 75 11.64 -5.04 -4.19
CA ALA A 75 11.65 -4.99 -5.65
C ALA A 75 10.54 -4.07 -6.21
N ALA A 76 9.31 -4.22 -5.72
CA ALA A 76 8.18 -3.38 -6.12
C ALA A 76 8.40 -1.91 -5.73
N ALA A 77 8.90 -1.67 -4.51
CA ALA A 77 9.16 -0.31 -4.05
C ALA A 77 10.32 0.37 -4.82
N SER A 78 11.35 -0.39 -5.20
CA SER A 78 12.45 0.13 -6.02
C SER A 78 11.96 0.54 -7.41
N HIS A 79 11.20 -0.33 -8.07
CA HIS A 79 10.64 -0.03 -9.40
C HIS A 79 9.65 1.15 -9.34
N LEU A 80 8.76 1.19 -8.33
CA LEU A 80 7.86 2.32 -8.12
C LEU A 80 8.62 3.63 -7.89
N SER A 81 9.72 3.61 -7.15
CA SER A 81 10.54 4.80 -6.91
C SER A 81 11.14 5.32 -8.21
N GLU A 82 11.65 4.45 -9.07
CA GLU A 82 12.14 4.82 -10.41
C GLU A 82 11.03 5.44 -11.27
N LEU A 83 9.82 4.87 -11.25
CA LEU A 83 8.66 5.43 -11.96
C LEU A 83 8.26 6.81 -11.42
N MET A 84 8.35 7.04 -10.11
CA MET A 84 8.11 8.36 -9.51
C MET A 84 9.16 9.39 -9.95
N GLU A 85 10.44 9.02 -9.98
CA GLU A 85 11.54 9.90 -10.38
C GLU A 85 11.47 10.30 -11.86
N LEU A 86 11.11 9.35 -12.73
CA LEU A 86 10.89 9.60 -14.16
C LEU A 86 9.62 10.42 -14.40
N GLY A 87 8.71 10.47 -13.43
CA GLY A 87 7.43 11.13 -13.52
C GLY A 87 6.36 10.22 -14.13
N LEU A 88 5.22 10.14 -13.45
CA LEU A 88 4.07 9.33 -13.84
C LEU A 88 3.46 9.67 -15.20
N ALA A 89 3.70 10.86 -15.72
CA ALA A 89 3.22 11.27 -17.04
C ALA A 89 3.96 10.58 -18.20
N SER A 90 5.18 10.08 -17.94
CA SER A 90 6.01 9.35 -18.91
C SER A 90 6.12 7.85 -18.64
N GLY A 91 5.74 7.40 -17.45
CA GLY A 91 5.71 5.98 -17.06
C GLY A 91 4.35 5.32 -17.32
N ASP A 92 4.31 3.99 -17.24
CA ASP A 92 3.06 3.24 -17.25
C ASP A 92 2.40 3.36 -15.87
N ILE A 93 1.32 4.13 -15.79
CA ILE A 93 0.53 4.32 -14.57
C ILE A 93 0.02 2.97 -14.04
N THR A 94 -0.23 2.00 -14.93
CA THR A 94 -0.69 0.65 -14.55
C THR A 94 0.38 -0.08 -13.75
N GLU A 95 1.64 0.01 -14.17
CA GLU A 95 2.78 -0.59 -13.46
C GLU A 95 2.96 0.08 -12.10
N ALA A 96 2.93 1.42 -12.04
CA ALA A 96 3.02 2.16 -10.78
C ALA A 96 1.90 1.79 -9.79
N VAL A 97 0.67 1.64 -10.27
CA VAL A 97 -0.47 1.20 -9.43
C VAL A 97 -0.28 -0.23 -8.95
N THR A 98 0.22 -1.12 -9.82
CA THR A 98 0.48 -2.53 -9.49
C THR A 98 1.54 -2.63 -8.40
N ASP A 99 2.68 -1.97 -8.55
CA ASP A 99 3.76 -1.99 -7.55
C ASP A 99 3.32 -1.37 -6.23
N ALA A 100 2.58 -0.26 -6.28
CA ALA A 100 2.04 0.36 -5.08
C ALA A 100 1.06 -0.55 -4.34
N ALA A 101 0.21 -1.29 -5.07
CA ALA A 101 -0.66 -2.29 -4.49
C ALA A 101 0.15 -3.41 -3.81
N VAL A 102 1.18 -3.95 -4.47
CA VAL A 102 2.06 -4.97 -3.89
C VAL A 102 2.68 -4.48 -2.60
N VAL A 103 3.30 -3.30 -2.60
CA VAL A 103 3.93 -2.70 -1.41
C VAL A 103 2.91 -2.53 -0.29
N LEU A 104 1.71 -2.00 -0.59
CA LEU A 104 0.66 -1.80 0.42
C LEU A 104 0.20 -3.12 1.04
N LEU A 105 -0.14 -4.12 0.23
CA LEU A 105 -0.70 -5.39 0.71
C LEU A 105 0.34 -6.18 1.51
N LEU A 106 1.58 -6.25 1.04
CA LEU A 106 2.67 -6.92 1.74
C LEU A 106 3.02 -6.21 3.04
N ALA A 107 3.03 -4.87 3.07
CA ALA A 107 3.21 -4.12 4.31
C ALA A 107 2.11 -4.42 5.34
N MET A 108 0.84 -4.51 4.91
CA MET A 108 -0.26 -4.88 5.81
C MET A 108 -0.10 -6.31 6.35
N LYS A 109 0.32 -7.26 5.52
CA LYS A 109 0.61 -8.65 5.94
C LYS A 109 1.75 -8.68 6.97
N SER A 110 2.84 -7.95 6.73
CA SER A 110 3.97 -7.81 7.66
C SER A 110 3.59 -7.23 9.01
N HIS A 111 2.55 -6.40 9.04
CA HIS A 111 1.97 -5.85 10.27
C HIS A 111 0.89 -6.75 10.91
N GLY A 112 0.71 -7.98 10.43
CA GLY A 112 -0.15 -8.99 11.05
C GLY A 112 -1.65 -8.84 10.72
N ILE A 113 -2.00 -8.10 9.67
CA ILE A 113 -3.36 -8.09 9.16
C ILE A 113 -3.64 -9.43 8.49
N THR A 114 -4.68 -10.14 8.96
CA THR A 114 -5.02 -11.49 8.48
C THR A 114 -6.20 -11.53 7.51
N ASP A 115 -6.96 -10.45 7.42
CA ASP A 115 -8.13 -10.32 6.54
C ASP A 115 -8.05 -8.98 5.82
N PRO A 116 -8.07 -8.94 4.47
CA PRO A 116 -8.01 -7.70 3.70
C PRO A 116 -9.17 -6.75 4.02
N LYS A 117 -10.33 -7.26 4.46
CA LYS A 117 -11.46 -6.41 4.90
C LYS A 117 -11.17 -5.62 6.17
N ARG A 118 -10.13 -5.99 6.90
CA ARG A 118 -9.73 -5.38 8.17
C ARG A 118 -8.59 -4.38 8.00
N ILE A 119 -8.13 -4.12 6.78
CA ILE A 119 -7.11 -3.10 6.52
C ILE A 119 -7.64 -1.75 7.06
N PRO A 120 -7.00 -1.19 8.10
CA PRO A 120 -7.41 0.09 8.67
C PRO A 120 -6.89 1.25 7.80
N PRO A 121 -7.30 2.50 8.10
CA PRO A 121 -6.62 3.67 7.58
C PRO A 121 -5.13 3.63 7.92
N CYS A 122 -4.27 3.72 6.91
CA CYS A 122 -2.83 3.68 7.08
C CYS A 122 -2.09 4.52 6.03
N THR A 123 -0.87 4.89 6.39
CA THR A 123 0.10 5.53 5.50
C THR A 123 1.34 4.66 5.44
N VAL A 124 1.76 4.25 4.24
CA VAL A 124 3.00 3.52 4.01
C VAL A 124 4.00 4.48 3.39
N MET A 125 5.12 4.72 4.05
CA MET A 125 6.20 5.56 3.55
C MET A 125 7.39 4.67 3.19
N TRP A 126 7.88 4.77 1.95
CA TRP A 126 9.10 4.09 1.56
C TRP A 126 10.29 5.03 1.66
N ASN A 127 11.30 4.61 2.42
CA ASN A 127 12.59 5.30 2.43
C ASN A 127 13.52 4.65 1.42
N GLY A 128 13.78 5.33 0.30
CA GLY A 128 14.67 4.84 -0.76
C GLY A 128 16.13 4.65 -0.32
N LEU A 129 16.56 5.27 0.81
CA LEU A 129 17.92 5.08 1.35
C LEU A 129 18.05 3.86 2.26
N ASP A 130 17.01 3.56 3.05
CA ASP A 130 17.03 2.46 4.02
C ASP A 130 16.50 1.15 3.42
N GLY A 131 15.87 1.19 2.24
CA GLY A 131 15.24 0.03 1.61
C GLY A 131 14.13 -0.59 2.46
N LYS A 132 13.43 0.24 3.25
CA LYS A 132 12.42 -0.21 4.20
C LYS A 132 11.18 0.67 4.19
N GLU A 133 10.03 0.03 4.32
CA GLU A 133 8.76 0.67 4.56
C GLU A 133 8.61 1.07 6.03
N ARG A 134 7.95 2.20 6.26
CA ARG A 134 7.44 2.61 7.56
C ARG A 134 5.92 2.73 7.44
N VAL A 135 5.19 1.96 8.23
CA VAL A 135 3.73 1.97 8.25
C VAL A 135 3.22 2.75 9.46
N PHE A 136 2.34 3.72 9.19
CA PHE A 136 1.65 4.49 10.20
C PHE A 136 0.17 4.13 10.17
N PHE A 137 -0.35 3.63 11.28
CA PHE A 137 -1.76 3.33 11.43
C PHE A 137 -2.46 4.50 12.11
N GLY A 138 -3.48 5.06 11.45
CA GLY A 138 -4.35 6.09 12.00
C GLY A 138 -3.72 7.46 12.24
N ALA A 139 -4.42 8.48 11.75
CA ALA A 139 -4.62 9.73 12.48
C ALA A 139 -6.10 9.77 12.90
#